data_AF-A0A6D0IP02-F1
#
_entry.id   AF-A0A6D0IP02-F1
#
_cell.length_a   1.000
_cell.length_b   1.000
_cell.length_c   1.000
_cell.angle_alpha   90.00
_cell.angle_beta   90.00
_cell.angle_gamma   90.00
#
_symmetry.space_group_name_H-M   'P 1'
#
loop_
_entity.id
_entity.type
_entity.pdbx_description
1 polymer ?
#
loop_
_entity_poly.entity_id
_entity_poly.type
_entity_poly.pdbx_seq_one_letter_code
_entity_poly.pdbx_strand_id
1 'polypeptide(L)'
;LLQGGVRVLKDGTDLNQTGSFYLAARPYAEKNGAFIQGVLATFSEADALTRSQREQSIALLAKTMGLPAPVIASYLDHRPPTTIKPVNAEVAALQQQTADLFYENRLVPKKVDIRQRIWQPTQLEGKQS
;
A
#
# COMPACT_ATOMS: atom_id res chain seq x y z
N LEU A 1 -21.30 4.78 10.45
CA LEU A 1 -21.59 3.77 11.49
C LEU A 1 -21.35 4.23 12.92
N LEU A 2 -20.59 5.31 13.19
CA LEU A 2 -20.33 5.79 14.57
C LEU A 2 -20.70 7.28 14.76
N GLN A 3 -21.99 7.63 14.63
CA GLN A 3 -22.66 8.93 14.96
C GLN A 3 -23.17 9.84 13.81
N GLY A 4 -23.10 9.42 12.53
CA GLY A 4 -23.51 10.29 11.40
C GLY A 4 -24.79 9.93 10.63
N GLY A 5 -25.57 8.94 11.06
CA GLY A 5 -26.79 8.52 10.33
C GLY A 5 -26.56 7.92 8.92
N VAL A 6 -25.31 7.67 8.52
CA VAL A 6 -24.95 7.10 7.21
C VAL A 6 -24.97 5.57 7.23
N ARG A 7 -25.40 4.97 6.11
CA ARG A 7 -25.45 3.52 5.87
C ARG A 7 -24.57 3.15 4.67
N VAL A 8 -23.83 2.05 4.79
CA VAL A 8 -23.06 1.47 3.67
C VAL A 8 -24.03 0.99 2.60
N LEU A 9 -23.87 1.48 1.36
CA LEU A 9 -24.65 1.01 0.20
C LEU A 9 -23.92 -0.10 -0.55
N LYS A 10 -22.60 0.05 -0.71
CA LYS A 10 -21.68 -0.93 -1.28
C LYS A 10 -20.28 -0.64 -0.78
N ASP A 11 -19.46 -1.67 -0.60
CA ASP A 11 -18.03 -1.55 -0.32
C ASP A 11 -17.20 -2.21 -1.45
N GLY A 12 -15.88 -2.22 -1.26
CA GLY A 12 -14.93 -2.75 -2.24
C GLY A 12 -14.71 -4.26 -2.18
N THR A 13 -15.44 -5.00 -1.34
CA THR A 13 -15.17 -6.44 -1.09
C THR A 13 -15.30 -7.29 -2.36
N ASP A 14 -16.19 -6.91 -3.28
CA ASP A 14 -16.41 -7.62 -4.55
C ASP A 14 -15.52 -7.11 -5.70
N LEU A 15 -14.61 -6.17 -5.43
CA LEU A 15 -13.70 -5.61 -6.45
C LEU A 15 -12.36 -6.35 -6.40
N ASN A 16 -11.79 -6.66 -7.57
CA ASN A 16 -10.48 -7.28 -7.66
C ASN A 16 -9.38 -6.21 -7.44
N GLN A 17 -9.11 -5.91 -6.16
CA GLN A 17 -8.24 -4.80 -5.77
C GLN A 17 -6.75 -5.19 -5.81
N THR A 18 -5.93 -4.35 -6.45
CA THR A 18 -4.47 -4.46 -6.42
C THR A 18 -3.85 -4.21 -5.04
N GLY A 19 -4.58 -3.50 -4.17
CA GLY A 19 -4.04 -2.97 -2.92
C GLY A 19 -3.25 -1.66 -3.12
N SER A 20 -2.36 -1.35 -2.17
CA SER A 20 -1.55 -0.13 -2.15
C SER A 20 -0.08 -0.41 -2.49
N PHE A 21 0.64 0.60 -2.97
CA PHE A 21 2.05 0.50 -3.39
C PHE A 21 2.97 1.49 -2.68
N TYR A 22 4.25 1.14 -2.58
CA TYR A 22 5.35 2.06 -2.28
C TYR A 22 6.04 2.45 -3.59
N LEU A 23 6.36 3.74 -3.76
CA LEU A 23 6.97 4.28 -4.96
C LEU A 23 8.31 4.93 -4.61
N ALA A 24 9.27 4.83 -5.54
CA ALA A 24 10.56 5.50 -5.45
C ALA A 24 11.02 5.95 -6.83
N ALA A 25 11.88 6.97 -6.88
CA ALA A 25 12.58 7.33 -8.11
C ALA A 25 13.50 6.16 -8.52
N ARG A 26 13.47 5.78 -9.80
CA ARG A 26 14.27 4.66 -10.34
C ARG A 26 15.76 4.73 -9.96
N PRO A 27 16.46 5.87 -10.14
CA PRO A 27 17.89 5.94 -9.78
C PRO A 27 18.16 5.69 -8.29
N TYR A 28 17.23 6.06 -7.42
CA TYR A 28 17.37 5.85 -5.98
C TYR A 28 17.14 4.38 -5.61
N ALA A 29 16.12 3.74 -6.18
CA ALA A 29 15.82 2.33 -5.94
C ALA A 29 16.95 1.41 -6.47
N GLU A 30 17.48 1.71 -7.65
CA GLU A 30 18.60 0.95 -8.23
C GLU A 30 19.90 1.12 -7.44
N LYS A 31 20.20 2.34 -6.97
CA LYS A 31 21.43 2.61 -6.19
C LYS A 31 21.35 2.09 -4.75
N ASN A 32 20.16 2.04 -4.15
CA ASN A 32 19.99 1.76 -2.72
C ASN A 32 19.10 0.53 -2.45
N GLY A 33 19.17 -0.49 -3.32
CA GLY A 33 18.24 -1.62 -3.30
C GLY A 33 18.17 -2.39 -1.97
N ALA A 34 19.32 -2.64 -1.33
CA ALA A 34 19.36 -3.28 -0.01
C ALA A 34 18.73 -2.39 1.08
N PHE A 35 19.02 -1.09 1.07
CA PHE A 35 18.44 -0.13 2.00
C PHE A 35 16.91 -0.04 1.85
N ILE A 36 16.42 0.06 0.61
CA ILE A 36 14.97 0.08 0.32
C ILE A 36 14.29 -1.19 0.84
N GLN A 37 14.89 -2.37 0.62
CA GLN A 37 14.33 -3.61 1.15
C GLN A 37 14.24 -3.61 2.68
N GLY A 38 15.28 -3.11 3.37
CA GLY A 38 15.27 -2.93 4.82
C GLY A 38 14.17 -1.98 5.30
N VAL A 39 14.01 -0.82 4.66
CA VAL A 39 12.96 0.14 4.98
C VAL A 39 11.56 -0.47 4.83
N LEU A 40 11.31 -1.20 3.73
CA LEU A 40 10.02 -1.86 3.49
C LEU A 40 9.75 -2.98 4.51
N ALA A 41 10.78 -3.72 4.93
CA ALA A 41 10.66 -4.70 6.00
C ALA A 41 10.27 -4.04 7.33
N THR A 42 10.96 -2.96 7.71
CA THR A 42 10.63 -2.17 8.93
C THR A 42 9.19 -1.63 8.89
N PHE A 43 8.70 -1.18 7.74
CA PHE A 43 7.30 -0.75 7.62
C PHE A 43 6.32 -1.92 7.76
N SER A 44 6.68 -3.12 7.30
CA SER A 44 5.86 -4.32 7.51
C SER A 44 5.81 -4.72 8.98
N GLU A 45 6.92 -4.59 9.71
CA GLU A 45 6.97 -4.82 11.16
C GLU A 45 6.13 -3.77 11.93
N ALA A 46 6.22 -2.50 11.51
CA ALA A 46 5.43 -1.43 12.09
C ALA A 46 3.92 -1.64 11.88
N ASP A 47 3.49 -2.11 10.69
CA ASP A 47 2.09 -2.42 10.44
C ASP A 47 1.56 -3.53 11.35
N ALA A 48 2.39 -4.54 11.61
CA ALA A 48 2.04 -5.66 12.49
C ALA A 48 1.71 -5.20 13.94
N LEU A 49 2.26 -4.07 14.39
CA LEU A 49 1.95 -3.47 15.69
C LEU A 49 0.46 -3.11 15.83
N THR A 50 -0.23 -2.80 14.73
CA THR A 50 -1.68 -2.54 14.75
C THR A 50 -2.51 -3.73 15.22
N ARG A 51 -1.90 -4.92 15.25
CA ARG A 51 -2.49 -6.18 15.72
C ARG A 51 -1.90 -6.63 17.04
N SER A 52 -0.59 -6.69 17.15
CA SER A 52 0.09 -7.19 18.36
C SER A 52 0.04 -6.20 19.53
N GLN A 53 -0.01 -4.90 19.23
CA GLN A 53 -0.09 -3.79 20.20
C GLN A 53 -1.30 -2.92 19.87
N ARG A 54 -2.46 -3.56 19.68
CA ARG A 54 -3.67 -2.93 19.12
C ARG A 54 -4.11 -1.68 19.88
N GLU A 55 -4.19 -1.74 21.21
CA GLU A 55 -4.66 -0.62 22.03
C GLU A 55 -3.73 0.60 21.91
N GLN A 56 -2.42 0.38 22.03
CA GLN A 56 -1.41 1.43 21.86
C GLN A 56 -1.46 2.03 20.44
N SER A 57 -1.64 1.17 19.43
CA SER A 57 -1.78 1.60 18.03
C SER A 57 -3.05 2.43 17.82
N ILE A 58 -4.19 2.06 18.43
CA ILE A 58 -5.42 2.85 18.37
C ILE A 58 -5.20 4.22 19.01
N ALA A 59 -4.57 4.28 20.19
CA ALA A 59 -4.30 5.55 20.87
C ALA A 59 -3.38 6.47 20.04
N LEU A 60 -2.32 5.90 19.46
CA LEU A 60 -1.40 6.63 18.59
C LEU A 60 -2.12 7.18 17.35
N LEU A 61 -2.85 6.32 16.62
CA LEU A 61 -3.54 6.71 15.39
C LEU A 61 -4.69 7.68 15.65
N ALA A 62 -5.42 7.54 16.76
CA ALA A 62 -6.45 8.49 17.16
C ALA A 62 -5.86 9.90 17.37
N LYS A 63 -4.70 9.97 18.04
CA LYS A 63 -3.98 11.23 18.25
C LYS A 63 -3.46 11.83 16.94
N THR A 64 -2.86 11.03 16.06
CA THR A 64 -2.25 11.54 14.81
C THR A 64 -3.28 11.90 13.75
N MET A 65 -4.39 11.17 13.66
CA MET A 65 -5.46 11.41 12.69
C MET A 65 -6.54 12.37 13.20
N GLY A 66 -6.55 12.68 14.51
CA GLY A 66 -7.57 13.52 15.14
C GLY A 66 -8.96 12.89 15.14
N LEU A 67 -9.05 11.56 15.18
CA LEU A 67 -10.29 10.80 15.13
C LEU A 67 -10.57 10.08 16.46
N PRO A 68 -11.85 9.89 16.85
CA PRO A 68 -12.19 9.13 18.05
C PRO A 68 -11.65 7.70 17.99
N ALA A 69 -11.17 7.18 19.13
CA ALA A 69 -10.63 5.82 19.22
C ALA A 69 -11.57 4.72 18.68
N PRO A 70 -12.91 4.76 18.90
CA PRO A 70 -13.81 3.78 18.29
C PRO A 70 -13.82 3.81 16.75
N VAL A 71 -13.63 4.99 16.14
CA VAL A 71 -13.52 5.14 14.69
C VAL A 71 -12.24 4.50 14.18
N ILE A 72 -11.12 4.69 14.88
CA ILE A 72 -9.85 4.05 14.56
C ILE A 72 -9.90 2.53 14.74
N ALA A 73 -10.54 2.04 15.81
CA ALA A 73 -10.75 0.62 16.03
C ALA A 73 -11.51 -0.01 14.85
N SER A 74 -12.63 0.61 14.47
CA SER A 74 -13.39 0.21 13.29
C SER A 74 -12.52 0.27 12.02
N TYR A 75 -11.73 1.31 11.81
CA TYR A 75 -10.84 1.40 10.64
C TYR A 75 -9.86 0.23 10.59
N LEU A 76 -9.22 -0.13 11.71
CA LEU A 76 -8.29 -1.25 11.78
C LEU A 76 -8.97 -2.62 11.54
N ASP A 77 -10.24 -2.78 11.91
CA ASP A 77 -10.98 -4.03 11.69
C ASP A 77 -11.26 -4.31 10.21
N HIS A 78 -11.34 -3.26 9.38
CA HIS A 78 -11.52 -3.41 7.94
C HIS A 78 -10.19 -3.62 7.19
N ARG A 79 -9.07 -3.76 7.90
CA ARG A 79 -7.74 -3.96 7.29
C ARG A 79 -7.32 -5.43 7.31
N PRO A 80 -7.04 -6.05 6.15
CA PRO A 80 -6.48 -7.39 6.12
C PRO A 80 -5.04 -7.41 6.70
N PRO A 81 -4.52 -8.59 7.07
CA PRO A 81 -3.12 -8.73 7.40
C PRO A 81 -2.30 -8.29 6.19
N THR A 82 -1.47 -7.26 6.36
CA THR A 82 -0.71 -6.70 5.26
C THR A 82 0.77 -7.00 5.46
N THR A 83 1.41 -7.48 4.40
CA THR A 83 2.87 -7.62 4.34
C THR A 83 3.35 -6.92 3.08
N ILE A 84 4.37 -6.08 3.21
CA ILE A 84 4.94 -5.39 2.06
C ILE A 84 5.83 -6.39 1.31
N LYS A 85 5.52 -6.64 0.04
CA LYS A 85 6.20 -7.64 -0.79
C LYS A 85 6.57 -7.03 -2.15
N PRO A 86 7.59 -7.59 -2.84
CA PRO A 86 7.85 -7.26 -4.23
C PRO A 86 6.61 -7.47 -5.10
N VAL A 87 6.40 -6.59 -6.08
CA VAL A 87 5.26 -6.69 -6.99
C VAL A 87 5.46 -7.90 -7.90
N ASN A 88 4.59 -8.91 -7.75
CA ASN A 88 4.60 -10.12 -8.55
C ASN A 88 3.83 -9.95 -9.88
N ALA A 89 3.83 -10.98 -10.72
CA ALA A 89 3.18 -10.94 -12.02
C ALA A 89 1.65 -10.75 -11.96
N GLU A 90 1.00 -11.30 -10.94
CA GLU A 90 -0.44 -11.17 -10.73
C GLU A 90 -0.82 -9.73 -10.37
N VAL A 91 -0.16 -9.14 -9.37
CA VAL A 91 -0.38 -7.74 -8.97
C VAL A 91 -0.04 -6.79 -10.12
N ALA A 92 1.01 -7.07 -10.90
CA ALA A 92 1.34 -6.31 -12.10
C ALA A 92 0.21 -6.34 -13.14
N ALA A 93 -0.42 -7.50 -13.35
CA ALA A 93 -1.53 -7.67 -14.28
C ALA A 93 -2.79 -6.92 -13.80
N LEU A 94 -3.13 -7.03 -12.51
CA LEU A 94 -4.26 -6.30 -11.92
C LEU A 94 -4.07 -4.78 -12.00
N GLN A 95 -2.85 -4.29 -11.78
CA GLN A 95 -2.54 -2.87 -11.90
C GLN A 95 -2.61 -2.40 -13.36
N GLN A 96 -2.19 -3.24 -14.31
CA GLN A 96 -2.33 -2.97 -15.74
C GLN A 96 -3.80 -2.89 -16.15
N GLN A 97 -4.66 -3.81 -15.68
CA GLN A 97 -6.11 -3.76 -15.92
C GLN A 97 -6.73 -2.46 -15.40
N THR A 98 -6.29 -1.99 -14.23
CA THR A 98 -6.74 -0.70 -13.69
C THR A 98 -6.28 0.47 -14.57
N ALA A 99 -5.02 0.46 -15.02
CA ALA A 99 -4.49 1.49 -15.92
C ALA A 99 -5.22 1.52 -17.28
N ASP A 100 -5.55 0.35 -17.82
CA ASP A 100 -6.30 0.19 -19.06
C ASP A 100 -7.74 0.72 -18.89
N LEU A 101 -8.43 0.35 -17.82
CA LEU A 101 -9.78 0.84 -17.52
C LEU A 101 -9.83 2.36 -17.40
N PHE A 102 -8.84 2.96 -16.73
CA PHE A 102 -8.76 4.43 -16.60
C PHE A 102 -8.54 5.10 -17.96
N TYR A 103 -7.74 4.50 -18.84
CA TYR A 103 -7.51 5.03 -20.18
C TYR A 103 -8.75 4.89 -21.08
N GLU A 104 -9.39 3.72 -21.07
CA GLU A 104 -10.61 3.44 -21.84
C GLU A 104 -11.76 4.40 -21.46
N ASN A 105 -11.87 4.73 -20.18
CA ASN A 105 -12.84 5.69 -19.67
C ASN A 105 -12.35 7.14 -19.71
N ARG A 106 -11.21 7.42 -20.37
CA ARG A 106 -10.64 8.76 -20.58
C ARG A 106 -10.34 9.54 -19.28
N LEU A 107 -10.13 8.83 -18.18
CA LEU A 107 -9.68 9.41 -16.90
C LEU A 107 -8.20 9.79 -16.95
N VAL A 108 -7.42 9.14 -17.84
CA VAL A 108 -6.03 9.49 -18.13
C VAL A 108 -5.80 9.61 -19.64
N PRO A 109 -4.92 10.52 -20.09
CA PRO A 109 -4.76 10.82 -21.51
C PRO A 109 -3.87 9.83 -22.27
N LYS A 110 -3.15 8.94 -21.57
CA LYS A 110 -2.16 8.03 -22.17
C LYS A 110 -2.24 6.64 -21.54
N LYS A 111 -2.06 5.61 -22.36
CA LYS A 111 -1.80 4.25 -21.87
C LYS A 111 -0.48 4.22 -21.10
N VAL A 112 -0.46 3.41 -20.05
CA VAL A 112 0.71 3.22 -19.18
C VAL A 112 1.13 1.75 -19.27
N ASP A 113 2.41 1.49 -19.51
CA ASP A 113 2.99 0.17 -19.31
C ASP A 113 3.46 0.04 -17.85
N ILE A 114 2.70 -0.71 -17.05
CA ILE A 114 2.98 -0.90 -15.63
C ILE A 114 4.22 -1.76 -15.41
N ARG A 115 4.48 -2.77 -16.24
CA ARG A 115 5.61 -3.68 -16.06
C ARG A 115 6.93 -2.94 -16.18
N GLN A 116 7.01 -1.97 -17.09
CA GLN A 116 8.15 -1.06 -17.24
C GLN A 116 8.38 -0.13 -16.03
N ARG A 117 7.46 -0.08 -15.06
CA ARG A 117 7.56 0.77 -13.85
C ARG A 117 7.79 -0.04 -12.58
N ILE A 118 7.74 -1.36 -12.65
CA ILE A 118 8.02 -2.24 -11.50
C ILE A 118 9.53 -2.35 -11.33
N TRP A 119 10.01 -1.99 -10.14
CA TRP A 119 11.38 -2.27 -9.73
C TRP A 119 11.51 -3.73 -9.29
N GLN A 120 12.50 -4.43 -9.82
CA GLN A 120 12.88 -5.75 -9.35
C GLN A 120 13.94 -5.58 -8.27
N PRO A 121 13.73 -6.08 -7.04
CA PRO A 121 14.69 -5.91 -5.96
C PRO A 121 16.07 -6.45 -6.36
N THR A 122 17.07 -5.58 -6.35
CA THR A 122 18.46 -5.92 -6.60
C THR A 122 19.30 -5.75 -5.34
N GLN A 123 20.23 -6.66 -5.10
CA GLN A 123 21.31 -6.49 -4.12
C GLN A 123 22.58 -6.09 -4.88
N LEU A 124 22.62 -4.85 -5.38
CA LEU A 124 23.87 -4.32 -5.93
C LEU A 124 24.77 -3.92 -4.76
N GLU A 125 25.83 -4.70 -4.53
CA GLU A 125 26.92 -4.29 -3.65
C GLU A 125 27.65 -3.12 -4.31
N GLY A 126 27.73 -1.99 -3.60
CA GLY A 126 28.44 -0.82 -4.09
C GLY A 126 29.91 -1.17 -4.32
N LYS A 127 30.41 -0.99 -5.56
CA LYS A 127 31.85 -1.05 -5.82
C LYS A 127 32.53 0.02 -4.97
N GLN A 128 33.34 -0.41 -4.00
CA GLN A 128 34.20 0.51 -3.25
C GLN A 128 35.09 1.25 -4.26
N SER A 129 35.01 2.58 -4.24
CA SER A 129 35.94 3.47 -4.94
C SER A 129 36.93 4.03 -3.94
#